data_AF-A0A075UPS9-F1
#
_entry.id   AF-A0A075UPS9-F1
#
_cell.length_a   1.000
_cell.length_b   1.000
_cell.length_c   1.000
_cell.angle_alpha   90.00
_cell.angle_beta   90.00
_cell.angle_gamma   90.00
#
_symmetry.space_group_name_H-M   'P 1'
#
loop_
_entity.id
_entity.type
_entity.pdbx_description
1 polymer ?
#
loop_
_entity_poly.entity_id
_entity_poly.type
_entity_poly.pdbx_seq_one_letter_code
_entity_poly.pdbx_strand_id
1 'polypeptide(L)'
;MSWNDFYQRRDILEAALRQAGHHPSDAISLEEIPGATKYFATEEELLVALRYKWNQVFAGHLRAEMTDPDYADQDLALDRVEAVTRAWNSATTEHETLRAVLDAALDRCPALIPSHEAELRTLALTAGLADGKEPVDEITQVGSAFATLLRHGRHAKPARRRSPMGHLLRLLAPSA
;
A
#
# COMPACT_ATOMS: atom_id res chain seq x y z
N MET A 1 16.94 17.18 13.26
CA MET A 1 17.11 16.76 11.86
C MET A 1 17.15 18.00 10.99
N SER A 2 18.20 18.16 10.21
CA SER A 2 18.28 19.16 9.15
C SER A 2 17.46 18.71 7.93
N TRP A 3 17.08 19.64 7.06
CA TRP A 3 16.49 19.30 5.75
C TRP A 3 17.37 18.35 4.94
N ASN A 4 18.69 18.48 5.06
CA ASN A 4 19.65 17.60 4.40
C ASN A 4 19.55 16.16 4.91
N ASP A 5 19.37 15.96 6.22
CA ASP A 5 19.22 14.62 6.82
C ASP A 5 17.96 13.92 6.28
N PHE A 6 16.89 14.68 6.06
CA PHE A 6 15.64 14.15 5.50
C PHE A 6 15.84 13.66 4.06
N TYR A 7 16.44 14.47 3.18
CA TYR A 7 16.70 14.08 1.80
C TYR A 7 17.66 12.89 1.72
N GLN A 8 18.72 12.87 2.54
CA GLN A 8 19.63 11.75 2.60
C GLN A 8 18.93 10.45 3.00
N ARG A 9 18.10 10.47 4.05
CA ARG A 9 17.33 9.29 4.45
C ARG A 9 16.41 8.82 3.32
N ARG A 10 15.70 9.73 2.64
CA ARG A 10 14.85 9.37 1.49
C ARG A 10 15.65 8.70 0.38
N ASP A 11 16.78 9.28 0.00
CA ASP A 11 17.62 8.76 -1.09
C ASP A 11 18.22 7.39 -0.74
N ILE A 12 18.54 7.13 0.54
CA ILE A 12 18.94 5.81 1.05
C ILE A 12 17.79 4.80 0.91
N LEU A 13 16.57 5.16 1.30
CA LEU A 13 15.41 4.26 1.14
C LEU A 13 15.17 3.91 -0.34
N GLU A 14 15.36 4.87 -1.25
CA GLU A 14 15.23 4.62 -2.69
C GLU A 14 16.36 3.76 -3.23
N ALA A 15 17.60 3.94 -2.75
CA ALA A 15 18.73 3.08 -3.11
C ALA A 15 18.52 1.63 -2.62
N ALA A 16 18.03 1.45 -1.39
CA ALA A 16 17.67 0.14 -0.85
C ALA A 16 16.63 -0.59 -1.72
N LEU A 17 15.58 0.12 -2.15
CA LEU A 17 14.57 -0.45 -3.04
C LEU A 17 15.13 -0.80 -4.42
N ARG A 18 16.07 -0.02 -4.95
CA ARG A 18 16.76 -0.36 -6.21
C ARG A 18 17.63 -1.62 -6.07
N GLN A 19 18.35 -1.76 -4.97
CA GLN A 19 19.16 -2.95 -4.68
C GLN A 19 18.29 -4.21 -4.60
N ALA A 20 17.14 -4.11 -3.92
CA ALA A 20 16.21 -5.24 -3.74
C ALA A 20 15.33 -5.53 -4.97
N GLY A 21 15.40 -4.71 -6.04
CA GLY A 21 14.42 -4.72 -7.13
C GLY A 21 14.21 -6.07 -7.83
N HIS A 22 15.27 -6.85 -8.03
CA HIS A 22 15.18 -8.19 -8.63
C HIS A 22 15.04 -9.32 -7.62
N HIS A 23 15.42 -9.07 -6.36
CA HIS A 23 15.46 -10.06 -5.29
C HIS A 23 14.89 -9.48 -3.99
N PRO A 24 13.58 -9.21 -3.92
CA PRO A 24 12.97 -8.55 -2.76
C PRO A 24 13.04 -9.40 -1.48
N SER A 25 13.25 -10.71 -1.62
CA SER A 25 13.43 -11.64 -0.51
C SER A 25 14.84 -11.68 0.04
N ASP A 26 15.83 -11.10 -0.64
CA ASP A 26 17.22 -11.12 -0.18
C ASP A 26 17.45 -10.01 0.85
N ALA A 27 18.48 -10.19 1.69
CA ALA A 27 18.90 -9.19 2.65
C ALA A 27 19.47 -7.95 1.94
N ILE A 28 19.11 -6.76 2.42
CA ILE A 28 19.61 -5.50 1.88
C ILE A 28 20.96 -5.17 2.52
N SER A 29 22.03 -5.14 1.72
CA SER A 29 23.36 -4.79 2.21
C SER A 29 23.52 -3.28 2.35
N LEU A 30 23.57 -2.79 3.60
CA LEU A 30 23.78 -1.37 3.92
C LEU A 30 25.14 -0.84 3.45
N GLU A 31 26.15 -1.70 3.35
CA GLU A 31 27.51 -1.31 2.93
C GLU A 31 27.56 -0.93 1.44
N GLU A 32 26.66 -1.52 0.64
CA GLU A 32 26.54 -1.24 -0.79
C GLU A 32 25.74 0.05 -1.07
N ILE A 33 25.08 0.62 -0.06
CA ILE A 33 24.28 1.84 -0.19
C ILE A 33 25.06 3.05 0.35
N PRO A 34 25.43 4.02 -0.50
CA PRO A 34 26.17 5.20 -0.07
C PRO A 34 25.50 5.95 1.08
N GLY A 35 26.22 6.06 2.21
CA GLY A 35 25.76 6.79 3.39
C GLY A 35 24.76 6.05 4.28
N ALA A 36 24.32 4.84 3.94
CA ALA A 36 23.29 4.14 4.72
C ALA A 36 23.74 3.80 6.14
N THR A 37 24.98 3.34 6.32
CA THR A 37 25.56 2.99 7.63
C THR A 37 25.67 4.16 8.61
N LYS A 38 25.53 5.40 8.13
CA LYS A 38 25.45 6.60 8.97
C LYS A 38 24.07 6.81 9.60
N TYR A 39 23.00 6.32 8.96
CA TYR A 39 21.61 6.56 9.37
C TYR A 39 20.89 5.30 9.88
N PHE A 40 21.40 4.13 9.52
CA PHE A 40 20.85 2.83 9.89
C PHE A 40 22.00 1.94 10.35
N ALA A 41 21.91 1.46 11.59
CA ALA A 41 22.89 0.53 12.15
C ALA A 41 22.68 -0.90 11.63
N THR A 42 21.44 -1.25 11.28
CA THR A 42 21.05 -2.60 10.87
C THR A 42 20.02 -2.57 9.73
N GLU A 43 19.90 -3.67 8.99
CA GLU A 43 18.85 -3.85 7.99
C GLU A 43 17.45 -3.73 8.63
N GLU A 44 17.28 -4.21 9.86
CA GLU A 44 16.01 -4.07 10.60
C GLU A 44 15.56 -2.61 10.71
N GLU A 45 16.47 -1.70 11.11
CA GLU A 45 16.13 -0.26 11.19
C GLU A 45 15.73 0.33 9.83
N LEU A 46 16.39 -0.12 8.76
CA LEU A 46 16.06 0.26 7.40
C LEU A 46 14.68 -0.26 6.99
N LEU A 47 14.37 -1.52 7.28
CA LEU A 47 13.08 -2.15 6.98
C LEU A 47 11.95 -1.49 7.76
N VAL A 48 12.16 -1.13 9.03
CA VAL A 48 11.20 -0.36 9.83
C VAL A 48 10.96 1.03 9.21
N ALA A 49 11.99 1.69 8.68
CA ALA A 49 11.83 2.96 7.97
C ALA A 49 11.08 2.80 6.64
N LEU A 50 11.33 1.73 5.88
CA LEU A 50 10.56 1.39 4.68
C LEU A 50 9.10 1.11 5.01
N ARG A 51 8.84 0.42 6.11
CA ARG A 51 7.50 0.16 6.63
C ARG A 51 6.76 1.44 6.98
N TYR A 52 7.45 2.37 7.63
CA TYR A 52 6.92 3.71 7.91
C TYR A 52 6.59 4.48 6.62
N LYS A 53 7.49 4.45 5.61
CA LYS A 53 7.25 5.04 4.28
C LYS A 53 5.99 4.44 3.63
N TRP A 54 5.84 3.12 3.67
CA TRP A 54 4.66 2.44 3.15
C TRP A 54 3.37 2.90 3.85
N ASN A 55 3.36 2.99 5.18
CA ASN A 55 2.19 3.46 5.92
C ASN A 55 1.78 4.88 5.49
N GLN A 56 2.74 5.77 5.26
CA GLN A 56 2.47 7.14 4.78
C GLN A 56 1.87 7.15 3.37
N VAL A 57 2.47 6.39 2.45
CA VAL A 57 1.99 6.22 1.07
C VAL A 57 0.56 5.70 1.08
N PHE A 58 0.33 4.57 1.76
CA PHE A 58 -0.97 3.92 1.77
C PHE A 58 -2.05 4.80 2.41
N ALA A 59 -1.75 5.47 3.52
CA ALA A 59 -2.65 6.46 4.12
C ALA A 59 -2.97 7.63 3.18
N GLY A 60 -2.01 8.03 2.33
CA GLY A 60 -2.22 9.03 1.27
C GLY A 60 -3.25 8.58 0.24
N HIS A 61 -3.08 7.38 -0.33
CA HIS A 61 -4.04 6.80 -1.27
C HIS A 61 -5.42 6.59 -0.66
N LEU A 62 -5.50 6.10 0.59
CA LEU A 62 -6.77 5.95 1.30
C LEU A 62 -7.50 7.28 1.43
N ARG A 63 -6.80 8.34 1.85
CA ARG A 63 -7.41 9.67 1.99
C ARG A 63 -7.92 10.21 0.65
N ALA A 64 -7.17 10.00 -0.43
CA ALA A 64 -7.57 10.44 -1.76
C ALA A 64 -8.88 9.77 -2.22
N GLU A 65 -9.00 8.45 -2.07
CA GLU A 65 -10.21 7.71 -2.45
C GLU A 65 -11.40 8.02 -1.53
N MET A 66 -11.17 8.28 -0.24
CA MET A 66 -12.24 8.53 0.74
C MET A 66 -12.78 9.97 0.74
N THR A 67 -12.10 10.90 0.08
CA THR A 67 -12.52 12.31 -0.01
C THR A 67 -13.31 12.59 -1.30
N ASP A 68 -13.47 11.59 -2.16
CA ASP A 68 -14.16 11.76 -3.45
C ASP A 68 -15.67 12.03 -3.22
N PRO A 69 -16.17 13.23 -3.60
CA PRO A 69 -17.54 13.66 -3.32
C PRO A 69 -18.62 12.85 -4.06
N ASP A 70 -18.26 12.03 -5.05
CA ASP A 70 -19.18 11.13 -5.76
C ASP A 70 -19.73 10.00 -4.85
N TYR A 71 -19.15 9.81 -3.64
CA TYR A 71 -19.56 8.83 -2.64
C TYR A 71 -20.58 9.33 -1.60
N ALA A 72 -21.12 10.55 -1.75
CA ALA A 72 -22.01 11.14 -0.75
C ALA A 72 -23.43 10.53 -0.68
N ASP A 73 -23.85 9.72 -1.67
CA ASP A 73 -25.26 9.33 -1.88
C ASP A 73 -25.50 7.81 -2.09
N GLN A 74 -24.53 6.94 -1.77
CA GLN A 74 -24.59 5.50 -2.09
C GLN A 74 -24.36 4.58 -0.85
N ASP A 75 -24.65 3.29 -1.03
CA ASP A 75 -24.68 2.27 0.03
C ASP A 75 -23.30 2.11 0.69
N LEU A 76 -23.13 2.78 1.84
CA LEU A 76 -21.84 3.17 2.42
C LEU A 76 -20.83 2.03 2.62
N ALA A 77 -21.28 0.78 2.75
CA ALA A 77 -20.40 -0.36 3.00
C ALA A 77 -19.71 -0.88 1.73
N LEU A 78 -20.47 -1.08 0.64
CA LEU A 78 -19.90 -1.58 -0.63
C LEU A 78 -18.94 -0.55 -1.24
N ASP A 79 -19.27 0.73 -1.14
CA ASP A 79 -18.44 1.82 -1.64
C ASP A 79 -17.10 1.93 -0.90
N ARG A 80 -17.09 1.70 0.43
CA ARG A 80 -15.86 1.70 1.22
C ARG A 80 -14.94 0.55 0.82
N VAL A 81 -15.47 -0.65 0.60
CA VAL A 81 -14.68 -1.79 0.14
C VAL A 81 -14.05 -1.50 -1.23
N GLU A 82 -14.81 -0.93 -2.16
CA GLU A 82 -14.29 -0.56 -3.48
C GLU A 82 -13.23 0.54 -3.41
N ALA A 83 -13.46 1.58 -2.59
CA ALA A 83 -12.52 2.68 -2.39
C ALA A 83 -11.19 2.19 -1.76
N VAL A 84 -11.25 1.36 -0.72
CA VAL A 84 -10.05 0.73 -0.14
C VAL A 84 -9.34 -0.16 -1.16
N THR A 85 -10.10 -0.91 -1.98
CA THR A 85 -9.53 -1.78 -3.02
C THR A 85 -8.77 -0.96 -4.07
N ARG A 86 -9.31 0.17 -4.53
CA ARG A 86 -8.62 1.07 -5.46
C ARG A 86 -7.39 1.71 -4.82
N ALA A 87 -7.51 2.23 -3.60
CA ALA A 87 -6.37 2.79 -2.86
C ALA A 87 -5.23 1.77 -2.73
N TRP A 88 -5.54 0.54 -2.34
CA TRP A 88 -4.57 -0.55 -2.24
C TRP A 88 -3.92 -0.87 -3.58
N ASN A 89 -4.71 -1.04 -4.63
CA ASN A 89 -4.20 -1.37 -5.95
C ASN A 89 -3.31 -0.26 -6.52
N SER A 90 -3.69 1.02 -6.37
CA SER A 90 -2.87 2.16 -6.78
C SER A 90 -1.56 2.21 -5.99
N ALA A 91 -1.62 2.16 -4.65
CA ALA A 91 -0.43 2.20 -3.80
C ALA A 91 0.53 1.05 -4.10
N THR A 92 0.02 -0.18 -4.24
CA THR A 92 0.85 -1.36 -4.54
C THR A 92 1.38 -1.37 -5.96
N THR A 93 0.69 -0.76 -6.92
CA THR A 93 1.19 -0.65 -8.30
C THR A 93 2.30 0.40 -8.40
N GLU A 94 2.13 1.56 -7.77
CA GLU A 94 3.13 2.62 -7.78
C GLU A 94 4.37 2.27 -6.94
N HIS A 95 4.19 1.44 -5.90
CA HIS A 95 5.25 1.06 -4.96
C HIS A 95 5.43 -0.47 -4.86
N GLU A 96 5.40 -1.16 -6.00
CA GLU A 96 5.47 -2.62 -6.08
C GLU A 96 6.70 -3.21 -5.38
N THR A 97 7.89 -2.68 -5.65
CA THR A 97 9.12 -3.17 -5.01
C THR A 97 9.11 -2.97 -3.50
N LEU A 98 8.60 -1.83 -3.01
CA LEU A 98 8.47 -1.56 -1.58
C LEU A 98 7.53 -2.57 -0.92
N ARG A 99 6.38 -2.84 -1.53
CA ARG A 99 5.43 -3.84 -1.04
C ARG A 99 6.07 -5.23 -1.00
N ALA A 100 6.73 -5.64 -2.08
CA ALA A 100 7.38 -6.94 -2.20
C ALA A 100 8.48 -7.14 -1.15
N VAL A 101 9.34 -6.15 -0.93
CA VAL A 101 10.38 -6.18 0.11
C VAL A 101 9.76 -6.33 1.50
N LEU A 102 8.75 -5.52 1.82
CA LEU A 102 8.10 -5.59 3.13
C LEU A 102 7.38 -6.91 3.37
N ASP A 103 6.77 -7.48 2.33
CA ASP A 103 6.13 -8.79 2.42
C ASP A 103 7.12 -9.91 2.69
N ALA A 104 8.23 -9.96 1.93
CA ALA A 104 9.24 -10.98 2.09
C ALA A 104 10.05 -10.82 3.39
N ALA A 105 10.09 -9.60 3.95
CA ALA A 105 10.78 -9.31 5.19
C ALA A 105 10.01 -9.75 6.45
N LEU A 106 8.69 -10.00 6.37
CA LEU A 106 7.87 -10.35 7.55
C LEU A 106 8.37 -11.61 8.27
N ASP A 107 8.85 -12.61 7.52
CA ASP A 107 9.33 -13.87 8.08
C ASP A 107 10.69 -13.73 8.79
N ARG A 108 11.53 -12.79 8.35
CA ARG A 108 12.90 -12.61 8.85
C ARG A 108 13.09 -11.42 9.79
N CYS A 109 12.11 -10.52 9.88
CA CYS A 109 12.19 -9.28 10.63
C CYS A 109 10.94 -9.12 11.53
N PRO A 110 10.95 -9.73 12.74
CA PRO A 110 9.82 -9.68 13.67
C PRO A 110 9.41 -8.27 14.08
N ALA A 111 10.34 -7.30 14.04
CA ALA A 111 10.08 -5.89 14.32
C ALA A 111 9.00 -5.27 13.40
N LEU A 112 8.73 -5.88 12.23
CA LEU A 112 7.70 -5.42 11.31
C LEU A 112 6.29 -5.86 11.70
N ILE A 113 6.15 -6.91 12.51
CA ILE A 113 4.85 -7.56 12.82
C ILE A 113 3.84 -6.57 13.41
N PRO A 114 4.17 -5.75 14.45
CA PRO A 114 3.17 -4.86 15.04
C PRO A 114 2.63 -3.81 14.05
N SER A 115 3.50 -3.28 13.17
CA SER A 115 3.08 -2.35 12.13
C SER A 115 2.31 -3.06 11.01
N HIS A 116 2.56 -4.36 10.79
CA HIS A 116 1.78 -5.19 9.88
C HIS A 116 0.36 -5.39 10.35
N GLU A 117 0.17 -5.82 11.58
CA GLU A 117 -1.15 -6.00 12.16
C GLU A 117 -1.92 -4.67 12.21
N ALA A 118 -1.25 -3.55 12.46
CA ALA A 118 -1.87 -2.22 12.40
C ALA A 118 -2.40 -1.86 11.00
N GLU A 119 -1.68 -2.22 9.93
CA GLU A 119 -2.16 -2.06 8.55
C GLU A 119 -3.39 -2.94 8.29
N LEU A 120 -3.35 -4.21 8.72
CA LEU A 120 -4.47 -5.14 8.55
C LEU A 120 -5.73 -4.62 9.26
N ARG A 121 -5.60 -4.12 10.49
CA ARG A 121 -6.71 -3.49 11.21
C ARG A 121 -7.22 -2.24 10.50
N THR A 122 -6.32 -1.43 9.97
CA THR A 122 -6.69 -0.25 9.17
C THR A 122 -7.52 -0.65 7.94
N LEU A 123 -7.13 -1.72 7.23
CA LEU A 123 -7.90 -2.24 6.10
C LEU A 123 -9.31 -2.65 6.51
N ALA A 124 -9.44 -3.47 7.57
CA ALA A 124 -10.75 -3.96 8.04
C ALA A 124 -11.69 -2.81 8.45
N LEU A 125 -11.20 -1.91 9.30
CA LEU A 125 -11.99 -0.79 9.83
C LEU A 125 -12.37 0.21 8.73
N THR A 126 -11.42 0.56 7.85
CA THR A 126 -11.67 1.56 6.80
C THR A 126 -12.63 1.04 5.74
N ALA A 127 -12.56 -0.27 5.44
CA ALA A 127 -13.50 -0.92 4.53
C ALA A 127 -14.88 -1.17 5.17
N GLY A 128 -15.04 -0.94 6.47
CA GLY A 128 -16.28 -1.22 7.20
C GLY A 128 -16.57 -2.71 7.39
N LEU A 129 -15.53 -3.56 7.32
CA LEU A 129 -15.62 -5.02 7.49
C LEU A 129 -15.54 -5.45 8.95
N ALA A 130 -15.17 -4.54 9.86
CA ALA A 130 -15.11 -4.75 11.30
C ALA A 130 -15.50 -3.46 12.03
N ASP A 131 -16.06 -3.60 13.23
CA ASP A 131 -16.32 -2.51 14.17
C ASP A 131 -15.14 -2.31 15.14
N GLY A 132 -14.86 -1.06 15.51
CA GLY A 132 -13.76 -0.73 16.43
C GLY A 132 -13.92 -1.27 17.87
N LYS A 133 -15.09 -1.83 18.21
CA LYS A 133 -15.37 -2.47 19.50
C LYS A 133 -15.08 -3.97 19.51
N GLU A 134 -14.86 -4.57 18.34
CA GLU A 134 -14.47 -5.98 18.23
C GLU A 134 -13.07 -6.20 18.84
N PRO A 135 -12.75 -7.42 19.29
CA PRO A 135 -11.41 -7.77 19.75
C PRO A 135 -10.34 -7.48 18.68
N VAL A 136 -9.18 -6.98 19.12
CA VAL A 136 -8.08 -6.57 18.23
C VAL A 136 -7.62 -7.71 17.30
N ASP A 137 -7.61 -8.94 17.81
CA ASP A 137 -7.21 -10.12 17.04
C ASP A 137 -8.23 -10.49 15.96
N GLU A 138 -9.53 -10.30 16.23
CA GLU A 138 -10.61 -10.53 15.25
C GLU A 138 -10.54 -9.50 14.13
N ILE A 139 -10.37 -8.22 14.45
CA ILE A 139 -10.20 -7.15 13.46
C ILE A 139 -8.95 -7.43 12.59
N THR A 140 -7.87 -7.91 13.20
CA THR A 140 -6.63 -8.28 12.50
C THR A 140 -6.86 -9.46 11.55
N GLN A 141 -7.61 -10.48 11.98
CA GLN A 141 -7.96 -11.64 11.16
C GLN A 141 -8.82 -11.24 9.96
N VAL A 142 -9.85 -10.40 10.15
CA VAL A 142 -10.67 -9.84 9.06
C VAL A 142 -9.79 -9.08 8.07
N GLY A 143 -8.90 -8.22 8.59
CA GLY A 143 -7.95 -7.47 7.79
C GLY A 143 -7.01 -8.36 6.98
N SER A 144 -6.50 -9.43 7.59
CA SER A 144 -5.67 -10.43 6.92
C SER A 144 -6.42 -11.11 5.78
N ALA A 145 -7.66 -11.56 6.02
CA ALA A 145 -8.48 -12.19 4.99
C ALA A 145 -8.74 -11.23 3.82
N PHE A 146 -9.05 -9.96 4.11
CA PHE A 146 -9.24 -8.96 3.09
C PHE A 146 -7.96 -8.65 2.30
N ALA A 147 -6.81 -8.52 2.97
CA ALA A 147 -5.51 -8.34 2.31
C ALA A 147 -5.18 -9.50 1.35
N THR A 148 -5.47 -10.75 1.74
CA THR A 148 -5.34 -11.92 0.86
C THR A 148 -6.21 -11.80 -0.39
N LEU A 149 -7.48 -11.40 -0.25
CA LEU A 149 -8.37 -11.16 -1.39
C LEU A 149 -7.85 -10.05 -2.31
N LEU A 150 -7.35 -8.95 -1.76
CA LEU A 150 -6.78 -7.84 -2.54
C LEU A 150 -5.58 -8.30 -3.38
N ARG A 151 -4.69 -9.12 -2.80
CA ARG A 151 -3.55 -9.70 -3.52
C ARG A 151 -3.99 -10.59 -4.67
N HIS A 152 -4.94 -11.49 -4.44
CA HIS A 152 -5.46 -12.38 -5.49
C HIS A 152 -6.25 -11.62 -6.57
N GLY A 153 -7.02 -10.59 -6.18
CA GLY A 153 -7.78 -9.73 -7.08
C GLY A 153 -6.90 -8.95 -8.05
N ARG A 154 -5.69 -8.54 -7.65
CA ARG A 154 -4.72 -7.87 -8.53
C ARG A 154 -4.26 -8.76 -9.70
N HIS A 155 -4.23 -10.08 -9.50
CA HIS A 155 -3.89 -11.03 -10.56
C HIS A 155 -5.07 -11.33 -11.51
N ALA A 156 -6.30 -10.98 -11.12
CA ALA A 156 -7.45 -11.06 -12.01
C ALA A 156 -7.44 -9.84 -12.95
N LYS A 157 -7.29 -10.09 -14.25
CA LYS A 157 -7.33 -9.06 -15.30
C LYS A 157 -8.57 -8.17 -15.10
N PRO A 158 -8.45 -6.83 -15.05
CA PRO A 158 -9.62 -5.99 -14.86
C PRO A 158 -10.60 -6.21 -16.00
N ALA A 159 -11.83 -6.60 -15.68
CA ALA A 159 -12.93 -6.54 -16.63
C ALA A 159 -13.05 -5.09 -17.08
N ARG A 160 -12.78 -4.84 -18.36
CA ARG A 160 -12.76 -3.50 -18.97
C ARG A 160 -14.10 -2.82 -18.69
N ARG A 161 -14.13 -1.87 -17.74
CA ARG A 161 -15.32 -1.08 -17.42
C ARG A 161 -15.71 -0.32 -18.69
N ARG A 162 -16.80 -0.74 -19.36
CA ARG A 162 -17.39 0.03 -20.46
C ARG A 162 -18.07 1.24 -19.82
N SER A 163 -17.41 2.40 -19.84
CA SER A 163 -18.06 3.64 -19.43
C SER A 163 -19.26 3.92 -20.36
N PRO A 164 -20.47 4.11 -19.81
CA PRO A 164 -21.67 4.38 -20.61
C PRO A 164 -21.55 5.68 -21.44
N MET A 165 -20.72 6.62 -20.98
CA MET A 165 -20.41 7.87 -21.67
C MET A 165 -19.64 7.67 -22.99
N GLY A 166 -18.84 6.59 -23.12
CA GLY A 166 -18.09 6.31 -24.35
C GLY A 166 -18.98 5.87 -25.51
N HIS A 167 -20.19 5.35 -25.22
CA HIS A 167 -21.15 4.96 -26.23
C HIS A 167 -21.95 6.17 -26.74
N LEU A 168 -22.24 7.14 -25.87
CA LEU A 168 -22.92 8.39 -26.22
C LEU A 168 -22.03 9.32 -27.06
N LEU A 169 -20.74 9.42 -26.74
CA LEU A 169 -19.79 10.21 -27.57
C LEU A 169 -19.58 9.62 -28.98
N ARG A 170 -19.83 8.31 -29.16
CA ARG A 170 -19.75 7.65 -30.48
C ARG A 170 -20.99 7.87 -31.34
N LEU A 171 -22.12 8.22 -30.74
CA LEU A 171 -23.37 8.55 -31.44
C LEU A 171 -23.44 10.03 -31.87
N LEU A 172 -22.55 10.87 -31.36
CA LEU A 172 -22.49 12.31 -31.66
C LEU A 172 -21.36 12.69 -32.61
N ALA A 173 -20.58 11.71 -33.10
CA ALA A 173 -19.63 11.94 -34.19
C ALA A 173 -20.41 12.02 -35.52
N PRO A 174 -20.35 13.13 -36.28
CA PRO A 174 -21.00 13.21 -37.57
C PRO A 174 -20.30 12.27 -38.55
N SER A 175 -21.05 11.32 -39.11
CA SER A 175 -20.67 10.70 -40.38
C SER A 175 -20.74 11.79 -41.45
N ALA A 176 -19.70 11.85 -42.29
CA ALA A 176 -19.58 12.74 -43.44
C ALA A 176 -20.81 12.72 -44.36
#